data_AF-A0A914KP43-F1
#
_entry.id   AF-A0A914KP43-F1
#
_cell.length_a   1.000
_cell.length_b   1.000
_cell.length_c   1.000
_cell.angle_alpha   90.00
_cell.angle_beta   90.00
_cell.angle_gamma   90.00
#
_symmetry.space_group_name_H-M   'P 1'
#
loop_
_entity.id
_entity.type
_entity.pdbx_description
1 polymer ?
#
loop_
_entity_poly.entity_id
_entity_poly.type
_entity_poly.pdbx_seq_one_letter_code
_entity_poly.pdbx_strand_id
1 'polypeptide(L)'
;MPTSIPEKVNVQVKNEGKDNKKNEGKEDKKDKGKDHDHKKDVQLKKVVAFPPAGLKDEIKEIAKSDKEFKPDLDEINEKIWNSIKNEIRHKKERIDCKRIIKGDEDYIKLEAKSKLTYTDPRNLFMDCRSIKQRNYFLEKPLSTEEGKYPLAYARIVYKDYRILEAELATNYRPQNLYCFAIDSKARELFGKRIRSLAKCFKNIIIPNIRYPVDRDG
;
A
#
# COMPACT_ATOMS: atom_id res chain seq x y z
N MET A 1 5.18 -11.82 22.41
CA MET A 1 5.99 -11.73 21.17
C MET A 1 7.28 -10.98 21.50
N PRO A 2 8.47 -11.57 21.36
CA PRO A 2 9.69 -10.80 21.43
C PRO A 2 9.95 -10.13 20.07
N THR A 3 9.90 -8.81 20.04
CA THR A 3 10.33 -7.96 18.92
C THR A 3 11.85 -7.77 18.98
N SER A 4 12.58 -8.42 18.08
CA SER A 4 13.95 -8.01 17.77
C SER A 4 14.22 -8.24 16.28
N ILE A 5 14.63 -7.16 15.61
CA ILE A 5 15.05 -7.11 14.21
C ILE A 5 16.56 -7.36 14.21
N PRO A 6 17.11 -8.34 13.48
CA PRO A 6 18.56 -8.49 13.39
C PRO A 6 19.19 -7.39 12.52
N GLU A 7 20.25 -6.77 13.06
CA GLU A 7 21.06 -5.73 12.43
C GLU A 7 21.73 -6.21 11.14
N LYS A 8 21.84 -5.30 10.16
CA LYS A 8 22.52 -5.54 8.89
C LYS A 8 24.04 -5.56 9.10
N VAL A 9 24.66 -6.68 8.72
CA VAL A 9 26.11 -6.82 8.57
C VAL A 9 26.59 -5.96 7.39
N ASN A 10 27.48 -5.00 7.68
CA ASN A 10 28.18 -4.21 6.66
C ASN A 10 29.29 -5.04 6.03
N VAL A 11 29.19 -5.27 4.72
CA VAL A 11 30.27 -5.87 3.92
C VAL A 11 31.24 -4.75 3.50
N GLN A 12 32.46 -4.78 4.03
CA GLN A 12 33.56 -3.90 3.61
C GLN A 12 34.14 -4.39 2.27
N VAL A 13 34.10 -3.51 1.26
CA VAL A 13 34.90 -3.67 0.04
C VAL A 13 36.31 -3.16 0.32
N LYS A 14 37.31 -4.06 0.27
CA LYS A 14 38.74 -3.72 0.32
C LYS A 14 39.16 -3.14 -1.04
N ASN A 15 39.70 -1.93 -1.03
CA ASN A 15 40.56 -1.45 -2.12
C ASN A 15 42.00 -1.42 -1.59
N GLU A 16 42.85 -2.25 -2.20
CA GLU A 16 44.30 -2.22 -2.02
C GLU A 16 44.89 -1.09 -2.89
N GLY A 17 45.65 -0.21 -2.26
CA GLY A 17 46.48 0.80 -2.91
C GLY A 17 47.67 1.11 -2.01
N LYS A 18 48.86 0.72 -2.47
CA LYS A 18 50.16 0.74 -1.79
C LYS A 18 50.83 2.12 -1.77
N ASP A 19 51.59 2.36 -0.69
CA ASP A 19 52.87 3.09 -0.54
C ASP A 19 52.88 4.62 -0.81
N ASN A 20 53.57 5.52 -0.05
CA ASN A 20 54.52 5.42 1.04
C ASN A 20 54.81 6.82 1.66
N LYS A 21 55.18 6.83 2.96
CA LYS A 21 56.21 7.66 3.68
C LYS A 21 56.11 9.20 3.90
N LYS A 22 56.03 9.59 5.20
CA LYS A 22 57.07 10.25 6.07
C LYS A 22 56.38 10.97 7.26
N ASN A 23 56.57 10.52 8.52
CA ASN A 23 57.44 11.07 9.61
C ASN A 23 57.41 12.61 9.74
N GLU A 24 57.32 13.28 10.89
CA GLU A 24 57.62 13.01 12.31
C GLU A 24 57.12 14.23 13.15
N GLY A 25 56.93 14.11 14.47
CA GLY A 25 56.84 15.28 15.38
C GLY A 25 56.07 15.06 16.68
N LYS A 26 56.82 14.86 17.78
CA LYS A 26 56.37 14.80 19.20
C LYS A 26 56.11 16.20 19.76
N GLU A 27 55.23 16.32 20.78
CA GLU A 27 55.61 16.76 22.15
C GLU A 27 54.45 16.78 23.15
N ASP A 28 54.82 16.55 24.41
CA ASP A 28 54.02 16.27 25.61
C ASP A 28 53.40 17.51 26.29
N LYS A 29 52.30 17.34 27.05
CA LYS A 29 52.25 17.52 28.54
C LYS A 29 50.83 17.50 29.13
N LYS A 30 50.73 16.83 30.29
CA LYS A 30 49.69 16.91 31.34
C LYS A 30 49.63 18.34 31.94
N ASP A 31 48.47 18.83 32.36
CA ASP A 31 48.04 18.84 33.79
C ASP A 31 46.61 19.41 33.99
N LYS A 32 46.07 19.11 35.17
CA LYS A 32 44.71 19.30 35.71
C LYS A 32 44.31 20.76 35.96
N GLY A 33 42.99 21.01 35.90
CA GLY A 33 42.34 22.17 36.52
C GLY A 33 40.83 22.07 36.43
N LYS A 34 40.16 21.93 37.58
CA LYS A 34 38.70 21.90 37.74
C LYS A 34 38.14 23.32 37.96
N ASP A 35 36.91 23.49 37.48
CA ASP A 35 35.84 24.41 37.86
C ASP A 35 36.06 25.91 37.67
N HIS A 36 35.30 26.51 36.75
CA HIS A 36 34.32 27.54 37.11
C HIS A 36 33.29 27.75 35.98
N ASP A 37 32.06 27.82 36.43
CA ASP A 37 30.78 27.99 35.74
C ASP A 37 30.77 29.21 34.79
N HIS A 38 30.50 28.98 33.50
CA HIS A 38 29.99 30.03 32.58
C HIS A 38 29.10 29.39 31.51
N LYS A 39 27.81 29.38 31.83
CA LYS A 39 26.68 29.20 30.92
C LYS A 39 26.84 30.14 29.71
N LYS A 40 27.25 29.62 28.55
CA LYS A 40 27.18 30.35 27.28
C LYS A 40 25.88 29.98 26.59
N ASP A 41 24.95 30.93 26.58
CA ASP A 41 23.72 30.86 25.80
C ASP A 41 24.06 30.74 24.31
N VAL A 42 23.78 29.56 23.74
CA VAL A 42 23.81 29.37 22.28
C VAL A 42 22.54 30.01 21.72
N GLN A 43 22.66 31.24 21.21
CA GLN A 43 21.58 31.84 20.42
C GLN A 43 21.39 31.06 19.12
N LEU A 44 20.30 30.29 19.01
CA LEU A 44 19.82 29.81 17.72
C LEU A 44 19.34 31.01 16.91
N LYS A 45 20.10 31.39 15.87
CA LYS A 45 19.58 32.23 14.80
C LYS A 45 18.50 31.44 14.05
N LYS A 46 17.25 31.87 14.14
CA LYS A 46 16.19 31.44 13.22
C LYS A 46 16.56 31.93 11.82
N VAL A 47 17.07 31.03 10.99
CA VAL A 47 17.13 31.27 9.53
C VAL A 47 15.74 30.95 8.99
N VAL A 48 14.92 31.96 8.80
CA VAL A 48 13.68 31.83 8.03
C VAL A 48 14.10 31.81 6.56
N ALA A 49 14.19 30.62 5.98
CA ALA A 49 14.36 30.47 4.55
C ALA A 49 13.07 30.95 3.87
N PHE A 50 13.12 32.12 3.22
CA PHE A 50 12.08 32.52 2.28
C PHE A 50 12.18 31.62 1.05
N PRO A 51 11.05 31.13 0.50
CA PRO A 51 11.08 30.34 -0.72
C PRO A 51 11.67 31.18 -1.86
N PRO A 52 12.51 30.60 -2.74
CA PRO A 52 13.06 31.32 -3.88
C PRO A 52 11.92 31.86 -4.76
N ALA A 53 12.07 33.10 -5.21
CA ALA A 53 11.16 33.70 -6.17
C ALA A 53 11.18 32.84 -7.46
N GLY A 54 10.03 32.28 -7.82
CA GLY A 54 9.89 31.31 -8.91
C GLY A 54 9.30 29.96 -8.49
N LEU A 55 9.20 29.67 -7.18
CA LEU A 55 8.59 28.41 -6.69
C LEU A 55 7.15 28.20 -7.21
N LYS A 56 6.38 29.28 -7.41
CA LYS A 56 5.02 29.21 -7.97
C LYS A 56 4.99 28.84 -9.45
N ASP A 57 6.02 29.22 -10.19
CA ASP A 57 6.14 28.97 -11.63
C ASP A 57 6.71 27.57 -11.89
N GLU A 58 7.66 27.10 -11.06
CA GLU A 58 8.09 25.69 -11.03
C GLU A 58 6.94 24.75 -10.63
N ILE A 59 6.13 25.11 -9.61
CA ILE A 59 4.95 24.33 -9.23
C ILE A 59 3.91 24.30 -10.36
N LYS A 60 3.73 25.40 -11.10
CA LYS A 60 2.82 25.46 -12.25
C LYS A 60 3.30 24.59 -13.43
N GLU A 61 4.61 24.52 -13.68
CA GLU A 61 5.16 23.67 -14.74
C GLU A 61 5.14 22.18 -14.36
N ILE A 62 5.39 21.83 -13.09
CA ILE A 62 5.19 20.45 -12.57
C ILE A 62 3.71 20.04 -12.66
N ALA A 63 2.79 20.94 -12.31
CA ALA A 63 1.35 20.69 -12.42
C ALA A 63 0.84 20.60 -13.88
N LYS A 64 1.58 21.15 -14.86
CA LYS A 64 1.27 21.02 -16.30
C LYS A 64 1.81 19.72 -16.90
N SER A 65 2.91 19.16 -16.37
CA SER A 65 3.46 17.88 -16.84
C SER A 65 2.74 16.67 -16.29
N ASP A 66 2.12 16.79 -15.12
CA ASP A 66 1.26 15.78 -14.52
C ASP A 66 -0.14 15.82 -15.18
N LYS A 67 -0.23 15.31 -16.41
CA LYS A 67 -1.53 14.88 -16.94
C LYS A 67 -2.02 13.74 -16.06
N GLU A 68 -2.86 14.07 -15.09
CA GLU A 68 -3.52 13.13 -14.18
C GLU A 68 -4.07 11.97 -15.00
N PHE A 69 -3.59 10.75 -14.72
CA PHE A 69 -4.03 9.57 -15.44
C PHE A 69 -5.48 9.29 -15.05
N LYS A 70 -6.41 9.59 -15.96
CA LYS A 70 -7.82 9.34 -15.77
C LYS A 70 -8.25 8.10 -16.56
N PRO A 71 -8.61 7.00 -15.89
CA PRO A 71 -9.09 5.81 -16.58
C PRO A 71 -10.52 6.01 -17.12
N ASP A 72 -10.86 5.27 -18.18
CA ASP A 72 -12.23 5.22 -18.72
C ASP A 72 -13.15 4.46 -17.75
N LEU A 73 -13.98 5.21 -17.03
CA LEU A 73 -14.87 4.65 -16.01
C LEU A 73 -16.01 3.83 -16.62
N ASP A 74 -16.47 4.15 -17.82
CA ASP A 74 -17.60 3.45 -18.44
C ASP A 74 -17.16 2.06 -18.90
N GLU A 75 -15.98 1.96 -19.55
CA GLU A 75 -15.37 0.69 -19.91
C GLU A 75 -15.12 -0.19 -18.67
N ILE A 76 -14.57 0.41 -17.60
CA ILE A 76 -14.29 -0.29 -16.34
C ILE A 76 -15.58 -0.82 -15.71
N ASN A 77 -16.62 0.01 -15.63
CA ASN A 77 -17.89 -0.37 -15.02
C ASN A 77 -18.55 -1.53 -15.78
N GLU A 78 -18.56 -1.48 -17.11
CA GLU A 78 -19.09 -2.55 -17.95
C GLU A 78 -18.29 -3.85 -17.80
N LYS A 79 -16.96 -3.76 -17.76
CA LYS A 79 -16.10 -4.93 -17.54
C LYS A 79 -16.36 -5.58 -16.17
N ILE A 80 -16.42 -4.78 -15.11
CA ILE A 80 -16.70 -5.26 -13.76
C ILE A 80 -18.09 -5.91 -13.70
N TRP A 81 -19.11 -5.25 -14.26
CA TRP A 81 -20.47 -5.77 -14.30
C TRP A 81 -20.53 -7.14 -14.99
N ASN A 82 -19.89 -7.26 -16.15
CA ASN A 82 -19.82 -8.52 -16.88
C ASN A 82 -19.11 -9.64 -16.11
N SER A 83 -18.15 -9.31 -15.24
CA SER A 83 -17.48 -10.30 -14.39
C SER A 83 -18.36 -10.80 -13.24
N ILE A 84 -19.27 -9.98 -12.68
CA ILE A 84 -20.01 -10.31 -11.45
C ILE A 84 -21.48 -10.64 -11.67
N LYS A 85 -22.05 -10.37 -12.85
CA LYS A 85 -23.48 -10.56 -13.14
C LYS A 85 -24.02 -11.97 -12.86
N ASN A 86 -23.17 -12.99 -12.92
CA ASN A 86 -23.55 -14.38 -12.60
C ASN A 86 -23.32 -14.75 -11.12
N GLU A 87 -22.55 -13.96 -10.39
CA GLU A 87 -22.20 -14.17 -8.97
C GLU A 87 -23.18 -13.46 -8.04
N ILE A 88 -23.74 -12.33 -8.50
CA ILE A 88 -24.73 -11.53 -7.80
C ILE A 88 -26.13 -11.95 -8.25
N ARG A 89 -26.97 -12.42 -7.32
CA ARG A 89 -28.40 -12.62 -7.57
C ARG A 89 -29.17 -11.42 -7.02
N HIS A 90 -29.64 -10.56 -7.93
CA HIS A 90 -30.52 -9.45 -7.62
C HIS A 90 -31.75 -9.48 -8.53
N LYS A 91 -32.93 -9.11 -8.01
CA LYS A 91 -34.18 -9.05 -8.81
C LYS A 91 -34.19 -7.88 -9.80
N LYS A 92 -33.34 -6.87 -9.59
CA LYS A 92 -33.23 -5.66 -10.41
C LYS A 92 -31.79 -5.46 -10.84
N GLU A 93 -31.53 -5.40 -12.13
CA GLU A 93 -30.14 -5.47 -12.63
C GLU A 93 -29.32 -4.20 -12.33
N ARG A 94 -29.91 -3.06 -11.98
CA ARG A 94 -29.17 -1.81 -11.77
C ARG A 94 -29.72 -0.98 -10.60
N ILE A 95 -28.87 -0.75 -9.61
CA ILE A 95 -29.09 0.19 -8.50
C ILE A 95 -28.54 1.56 -8.91
N ASP A 96 -29.29 2.64 -8.67
CA ASP A 96 -28.84 4.01 -8.89
C ASP A 96 -28.07 4.52 -7.66
N CYS A 97 -26.75 4.36 -7.68
CA CYS A 97 -25.87 4.82 -6.63
C CYS A 97 -25.94 6.34 -6.39
N LYS A 98 -26.27 7.15 -7.42
CA LYS A 98 -26.34 8.61 -7.27
C LYS A 98 -27.49 9.01 -6.37
N ARG A 99 -28.65 8.34 -6.50
CA ARG A 99 -29.81 8.56 -5.62
C ARG A 99 -29.51 8.13 -4.18
N ILE A 100 -28.86 6.98 -4.00
CA ILE A 100 -28.47 6.49 -2.68
C ILE A 100 -27.49 7.44 -1.99
N ILE A 101 -26.41 7.85 -2.66
CA ILE A 101 -25.40 8.76 -2.10
C ILE A 101 -26.00 10.12 -1.75
N LYS A 102 -27.00 10.58 -2.52
CA LYS A 102 -27.73 11.82 -2.25
C LYS A 102 -28.77 11.72 -1.13
N GLY A 103 -28.99 10.53 -0.56
CA GLY A 103 -29.93 10.33 0.55
C GLY A 103 -31.39 10.31 0.12
N ASP A 104 -31.71 9.84 -1.09
CA ASP A 104 -33.09 9.62 -1.52
C ASP A 104 -33.73 8.47 -0.72
N GLU A 105 -34.41 8.83 0.38
CA GLU A 105 -34.98 7.85 1.31
C GLU A 105 -35.99 6.91 0.66
N ASP A 106 -36.83 7.43 -0.24
CA ASP A 106 -37.88 6.63 -0.89
C ASP A 106 -37.25 5.58 -1.80
N TYR A 107 -36.21 5.96 -2.53
CA TYR A 107 -35.42 5.04 -3.33
C TYR A 107 -34.70 4.00 -2.47
N ILE A 108 -34.07 4.43 -1.38
CA ILE A 108 -33.36 3.52 -0.45
C ILE A 108 -34.34 2.51 0.15
N LYS A 109 -35.51 2.95 0.63
CA LYS A 109 -36.55 2.07 1.18
C LYS A 109 -37.10 1.10 0.14
N LEU A 110 -37.18 1.53 -1.12
CA LEU A 110 -37.60 0.67 -2.23
C LEU A 110 -36.56 -0.43 -2.52
N GLU A 111 -35.29 -0.05 -2.72
CA GLU A 111 -34.22 -1.00 -3.05
C GLU A 111 -33.85 -1.90 -1.86
N ALA A 112 -34.02 -1.44 -0.62
CA ALA A 112 -33.80 -2.26 0.58
C ALA A 112 -34.71 -3.50 0.65
N LYS A 113 -35.86 -3.49 -0.04
CA LYS A 113 -36.76 -4.65 -0.12
C LYS A 113 -36.18 -5.80 -0.95
N SER A 114 -35.27 -5.50 -1.87
CA SER A 114 -34.56 -6.52 -2.65
C SER A 114 -33.26 -6.92 -1.95
N LYS A 115 -33.25 -8.11 -1.34
CA LYS A 115 -32.05 -8.64 -0.70
C LYS A 115 -31.02 -9.04 -1.76
N LEU A 116 -29.85 -8.39 -1.72
CA LEU A 116 -28.66 -8.84 -2.45
C LEU A 116 -28.17 -10.15 -1.81
N THR A 117 -28.00 -11.19 -2.62
CA THR A 117 -27.34 -12.42 -2.17
C THR A 117 -26.08 -12.65 -2.99
N TYR A 118 -25.02 -13.05 -2.30
CA TYR A 118 -23.72 -13.34 -2.89
C TYR A 118 -23.32 -14.76 -2.51
N THR A 119 -22.76 -15.49 -3.46
CA THR A 119 -22.15 -16.80 -3.23
C THR A 119 -20.79 -16.81 -3.89
N ASP A 120 -19.74 -17.13 -3.13
CA ASP A 120 -18.39 -17.28 -3.69
C ASP A 120 -18.40 -18.46 -4.69
N PRO A 121 -18.06 -18.23 -5.97
CA PRO A 121 -18.12 -19.27 -6.99
C PRO A 121 -17.19 -20.43 -6.65
N ARG A 122 -17.66 -21.68 -6.82
CA ARG A 122 -16.83 -22.89 -6.59
C ARG A 122 -15.73 -23.05 -7.62
N ASN A 123 -16.02 -22.73 -8.88
CA ASN A 123 -15.09 -22.81 -10.00
C ASN A 123 -14.71 -21.40 -10.42
N LEU A 124 -13.41 -21.10 -10.41
CA LEU A 124 -12.87 -19.80 -10.78
C LEU A 124 -11.48 -20.00 -11.40
N PHE A 125 -11.22 -19.35 -12.53
CA PHE A 125 -9.90 -19.40 -13.17
C PHE A 125 -8.90 -18.56 -12.38
N MET A 126 -7.81 -19.16 -11.93
CA MET A 126 -6.86 -18.53 -10.99
C MET A 126 -5.52 -18.17 -11.63
N ASP A 127 -5.41 -18.18 -12.96
CA ASP A 127 -4.27 -17.63 -13.66
C ASP A 127 -4.29 -16.09 -13.61
N CYS A 128 -3.12 -15.47 -13.78
CA CYS A 128 -2.98 -14.02 -13.62
C CYS A 128 -3.76 -13.21 -14.66
N ARG A 129 -3.96 -13.74 -15.87
CA ARG A 129 -4.77 -13.08 -16.88
C ARG A 129 -6.22 -13.03 -16.42
N SER A 130 -6.77 -14.15 -15.96
CA SER A 130 -8.13 -14.23 -15.44
C SER A 130 -8.34 -13.33 -14.22
N ILE A 131 -7.42 -13.33 -13.25
CA ILE A 131 -7.48 -12.46 -12.06
C ILE A 131 -7.53 -10.97 -12.46
N LYS A 132 -6.60 -10.52 -13.32
CA LYS A 132 -6.53 -9.12 -13.78
C LYS A 132 -7.66 -8.73 -14.73
N GLN A 133 -8.33 -9.70 -15.34
CA GLN A 133 -9.49 -9.45 -16.20
C GLN A 133 -10.80 -9.34 -15.42
N ARG A 134 -10.91 -9.93 -14.23
CA ARG A 134 -12.14 -9.84 -13.41
C ARG A 134 -12.38 -8.48 -12.78
N ASN A 135 -11.32 -7.75 -12.47
CA ASN A 135 -11.41 -6.42 -11.89
C ASN A 135 -10.43 -5.47 -12.60
N TYR A 136 -10.50 -4.18 -12.24
CA TYR A 136 -9.56 -3.20 -12.73
C TYR A 136 -8.48 -2.95 -11.66
N PHE A 137 -7.24 -3.37 -11.94
CA PHE A 137 -6.08 -3.10 -11.08
C PHE A 137 -5.22 -2.02 -11.74
N LEU A 138 -4.97 -0.93 -11.02
CA LEU A 138 -4.09 0.13 -11.50
C LEU A 138 -2.65 -0.36 -11.62
N GLU A 139 -2.01 -0.04 -12.74
CA GLU A 139 -0.63 -0.45 -13.03
C GLU A 139 0.41 0.61 -12.67
N LYS A 140 -0.03 1.86 -12.49
CA LYS A 140 0.81 3.00 -12.06
C LYS A 140 0.09 3.85 -11.01
N PRO A 141 0.82 4.62 -10.18
CA PRO A 141 0.22 5.64 -9.31
C PRO A 141 -0.61 6.64 -10.12
N LEU A 142 -1.67 7.20 -9.53
CA LEU A 142 -2.52 8.19 -10.21
C LEU A 142 -1.89 9.58 -10.17
N SER A 143 -1.09 9.86 -9.15
CA SER A 143 -0.38 11.13 -8.98
C SER A 143 1.06 10.94 -8.48
N THR A 144 1.86 11.98 -8.64
CA THR A 144 3.24 12.04 -8.15
C THR A 144 3.27 11.97 -6.61
N GLU A 145 2.30 12.58 -5.93
CA GLU A 145 2.15 12.55 -4.47
C GLU A 145 1.87 11.14 -3.97
N GLU A 146 0.92 10.42 -4.59
CA GLU A 146 0.62 9.02 -4.23
C GLU A 146 1.86 8.13 -4.41
N GLY A 147 2.64 8.35 -5.48
CA GLY A 147 3.86 7.60 -5.75
C GLY A 147 4.97 7.82 -4.71
N LYS A 148 5.01 9.00 -4.08
CA LYS A 148 5.98 9.36 -3.03
C LYS A 148 5.57 8.89 -1.64
N TYR A 149 4.32 8.43 -1.46
CA TYR A 149 3.76 8.05 -0.16
C TYR A 149 3.21 6.60 -0.15
N PRO A 150 4.08 5.58 -0.19
CA PRO A 150 3.65 4.19 -0.19
C PRO A 150 3.02 3.77 1.15
N LEU A 151 1.92 3.03 1.09
CA LEU A 151 1.22 2.48 2.25
C LEU A 151 1.44 0.97 2.41
N ALA A 152 1.34 0.47 3.63
CA ALA A 152 1.36 -0.97 3.92
C ALA A 152 0.04 -1.41 4.59
N TYR A 153 -0.58 -2.45 4.05
CA TYR A 153 -1.81 -3.05 4.56
C TYR A 153 -1.53 -4.45 5.08
N ALA A 154 -1.97 -4.76 6.31
CA ALA A 154 -1.97 -6.11 6.85
C ALA A 154 -3.40 -6.54 7.13
N ARG A 155 -3.81 -7.68 6.58
CA ARG A 155 -5.19 -8.18 6.67
C ARG A 155 -5.21 -9.65 6.99
N ILE A 156 -6.02 -10.02 7.99
CA ILE A 156 -6.33 -11.41 8.31
C ILE A 156 -7.55 -11.83 7.48
N VAL A 157 -7.46 -12.95 6.77
CA VAL A 157 -8.46 -13.37 5.78
C VAL A 157 -8.78 -14.85 5.89
N TYR A 158 -10.06 -15.23 5.72
CA TYR A 158 -10.50 -16.61 5.97
C TYR A 158 -11.62 -17.17 5.05
N LYS A 159 -12.35 -16.33 4.32
CA LYS A 159 -13.46 -16.75 3.43
C LYS A 159 -13.78 -15.72 2.34
N ASP A 160 -14.70 -16.07 1.44
CA ASP A 160 -15.31 -15.20 0.43
C ASP A 160 -14.28 -14.52 -0.51
N TYR A 161 -13.53 -15.34 -1.25
CA TYR A 161 -12.41 -14.90 -2.08
C TYR A 161 -12.80 -13.81 -3.07
N ARG A 162 -13.93 -13.95 -3.75
CA ARG A 162 -14.30 -13.03 -4.83
C ARG A 162 -14.70 -11.63 -4.33
N ILE A 163 -15.26 -11.52 -3.11
CA ILE A 163 -15.44 -10.21 -2.43
C ILE A 163 -14.08 -9.62 -2.08
N LEU A 164 -13.18 -10.40 -1.47
CA LEU A 164 -11.83 -9.94 -1.11
C LEU A 164 -11.06 -9.46 -2.35
N GLU A 165 -11.16 -10.17 -3.47
CA GLU A 165 -10.53 -9.77 -4.73
C GLU A 165 -11.09 -8.43 -5.26
N ALA A 166 -12.41 -8.23 -5.19
CA ALA A 166 -13.04 -6.97 -5.57
C ALA A 166 -12.63 -5.82 -4.63
N GLU A 167 -12.60 -6.07 -3.33
CA GLU A 167 -12.19 -5.08 -2.32
C GLU A 167 -10.73 -4.68 -2.49
N LEU A 168 -9.86 -5.65 -2.80
CA LEU A 168 -8.48 -5.39 -3.14
C LEU A 168 -8.40 -4.51 -4.39
N ALA A 169 -9.13 -4.82 -5.46
CA ALA A 169 -9.08 -4.04 -6.69
C ALA A 169 -9.44 -2.56 -6.48
N THR A 170 -10.45 -2.26 -5.65
CA THR A 170 -10.85 -0.88 -5.30
C THR A 170 -9.72 -0.11 -4.62
N ASN A 171 -8.96 -0.76 -3.75
CA ASN A 171 -7.92 -0.14 -2.92
C ASN A 171 -6.49 -0.40 -3.41
N TYR A 172 -6.31 -1.15 -4.50
CA TYR A 172 -5.00 -1.56 -4.98
C TYR A 172 -4.27 -0.38 -5.61
N ARG A 173 -3.01 -0.20 -5.22
CA ARG A 173 -2.05 0.69 -5.86
C ARG A 173 -0.71 -0.02 -5.99
N PRO A 174 -0.01 0.11 -7.13
CA PRO A 174 1.23 -0.63 -7.39
C PRO A 174 2.38 -0.24 -6.44
N GLN A 175 2.38 0.98 -5.90
CA GLN A 175 3.38 1.45 -4.94
C GLN A 175 3.13 0.98 -3.50
N ASN A 176 1.92 0.49 -3.18
CA ASN A 176 1.57 0.02 -1.84
C ASN A 176 2.00 -1.43 -1.63
N LEU A 177 2.10 -1.84 -0.36
CA LEU A 177 2.40 -3.20 0.07
C LEU A 177 1.17 -3.85 0.73
N TYR A 178 0.87 -5.09 0.41
CA TYR A 178 -0.28 -5.82 0.95
C TYR A 178 0.18 -7.15 1.56
N CYS A 179 -0.18 -7.39 2.82
CA CYS A 179 0.09 -8.63 3.54
C CYS A 179 -1.22 -9.33 3.87
N PHE A 180 -1.44 -10.51 3.31
CA PHE A 180 -2.59 -11.35 3.61
C PHE A 180 -2.20 -12.52 4.52
N ALA A 181 -2.53 -12.39 5.81
CA ALA A 181 -2.41 -13.46 6.78
C ALA A 181 -3.65 -14.38 6.67
N ILE A 182 -3.45 -15.61 6.18
CA ILE A 182 -4.54 -16.57 6.00
C ILE A 182 -4.76 -17.32 7.31
N ASP A 183 -5.94 -17.18 7.91
CA ASP A 183 -6.32 -17.94 9.11
C ASP A 183 -6.07 -19.43 8.89
N SER A 184 -5.44 -20.12 9.85
CA SER A 184 -5.12 -21.55 9.74
C SER A 184 -6.37 -22.42 9.56
N LYS A 185 -7.53 -21.98 10.07
CA LYS A 185 -8.84 -22.64 9.97
C LYS A 185 -9.55 -22.38 8.64
N ALA A 186 -9.02 -21.49 7.80
CA ALA A 186 -9.62 -21.18 6.50
C ALA A 186 -9.64 -22.41 5.59
N ARG A 187 -10.72 -22.55 4.79
CA ARG A 187 -10.85 -23.65 3.81
C ARG A 187 -9.65 -23.67 2.87
N GLU A 188 -9.14 -24.86 2.55
CA GLU A 188 -7.93 -25.00 1.73
C GLU A 188 -8.09 -24.41 0.32
N LEU A 189 -9.28 -24.50 -0.28
CA LEU A 189 -9.59 -23.85 -1.55
C LEU A 189 -9.40 -22.32 -1.48
N PHE A 190 -9.85 -21.69 -0.40
CA PHE A 190 -9.69 -20.26 -0.19
C PHE A 190 -8.20 -19.89 -0.09
N GLY A 191 -7.44 -20.62 0.74
CA GLY A 191 -6.00 -20.39 0.88
C GLY A 191 -5.23 -20.54 -0.44
N LYS A 192 -5.57 -21.55 -1.25
CA LYS A 192 -5.00 -21.72 -2.59
C LYS A 192 -5.28 -20.53 -3.50
N ARG A 193 -6.50 -19.98 -3.46
CA ARG A 193 -6.87 -18.81 -4.26
C ARG A 193 -6.11 -17.55 -3.86
N ILE A 194 -5.96 -17.28 -2.56
CA ILE A 194 -5.15 -16.15 -2.07
C ILE A 194 -3.68 -16.30 -2.48
N ARG A 195 -3.12 -17.52 -2.44
CA ARG A 195 -1.77 -17.80 -2.93
C ARG A 195 -1.62 -17.56 -4.43
N SER A 196 -2.60 -17.97 -5.24
CA SER A 196 -2.60 -17.68 -6.68
C SER A 196 -2.70 -16.17 -6.96
N LEU A 197 -3.53 -15.45 -6.20
CA LEU A 197 -3.63 -14.00 -6.27
C LEU A 197 -2.28 -13.34 -6.01
N ALA A 198 -1.62 -13.68 -4.89
CA ALA A 198 -0.32 -13.10 -4.54
C ALA A 198 0.77 -13.35 -5.58
N LYS A 199 0.77 -14.51 -6.26
CA LYS A 199 1.73 -14.78 -7.36
C LYS A 199 1.62 -13.81 -8.54
N CYS A 200 0.48 -13.16 -8.72
CA CYS A 200 0.22 -12.27 -9.85
C CYS A 200 0.67 -10.83 -9.62
N PHE A 201 1.01 -10.47 -8.37
CA PHE A 201 1.35 -9.11 -7.97
C PHE A 201 2.62 -9.12 -7.13
N LYS A 202 3.60 -8.29 -7.50
CA LYS A 202 4.91 -8.27 -6.84
C LYS A 202 4.86 -7.70 -5.41
N ASN A 203 3.82 -6.95 -5.09
CA ASN A 203 3.62 -6.21 -3.85
C ASN A 203 2.57 -6.84 -2.93
N ILE A 204 2.23 -8.12 -3.15
CA ILE A 204 1.37 -8.90 -2.26
C ILE A 204 2.19 -10.01 -1.62
N ILE A 205 2.21 -10.05 -0.30
CA ILE A 205 2.96 -10.98 0.52
C ILE A 205 1.99 -11.85 1.33
N ILE A 206 2.34 -13.13 1.46
CA ILE A 206 1.65 -14.07 2.35
C ILE A 206 2.67 -14.56 3.36
N PRO A 207 2.45 -14.36 4.67
CA PRO A 207 3.31 -14.93 5.70
C PRO A 207 3.34 -16.46 5.63
N ASN A 208 4.50 -17.05 5.93
CA ASN A 208 4.65 -18.51 5.97
C ASN A 208 3.93 -19.15 7.17
N ILE A 209 3.77 -18.39 8.25
CA ILE A 209 3.15 -18.85 9.50
C ILE A 209 1.67 -18.48 9.48
N ARG A 210 0.83 -19.43 9.89
CA ARG A 210 -0.63 -19.26 9.99
C ARG A 210 -1.07 -19.57 11.41
N TYR A 211 -1.87 -18.68 11.99
CA TYR A 211 -2.48 -18.87 13.31
C TYR A 211 -3.99 -19.06 13.16
N PRO A 212 -4.62 -19.85 14.04
CA PRO A 212 -6.07 -19.84 14.16
C PRO A 212 -6.49 -18.51 14.78
N VAL A 213 -7.36 -17.76 14.12
CA VAL A 213 -7.84 -16.47 14.65
C VAL A 213 -9.26 -16.64 15.13
N ASP A 214 -9.54 -16.27 16.36
CA ASP A 214 -10.89 -16.31 16.92
C ASP A 214 -11.44 -14.89 17.11
N ARG A 215 -12.53 -14.74 17.86
CA ARG A 215 -13.15 -13.43 18.07
C ARG A 215 -12.33 -12.55 19.00
N ASP A 216 -11.49 -13.15 19.84
CA ASP A 216 -10.74 -12.47 20.89
C ASP A 216 -9.33 -12.09 20.41
N GLY A 217 -8.88 -12.68 19.29
CA GLY A 217 -7.64 -12.33 18.59
C GLY A 217 -6.67 -13.49 18.53
#